data_AF-A0A533XRG7-F1
#
_entry.id   AF-A0A533XRG7-F1
#
_cell.length_a   1.000
_cell.length_b   1.000
_cell.length_c   1.000
_cell.angle_alpha   90.00
_cell.angle_beta   90.00
_cell.angle_gamma   90.00
#
_symmetry.space_group_name_H-M   'P 1'
#
loop_
_entity.id
_entity.type
_entity.pdbx_description
1 polymer ?
#
loop_
_entity_poly.entity_id
_entity_poly.type
_entity_poly.pdbx_seq_one_letter_code
_entity_poly.pdbx_strand_id
1 'polypeptide(L)'
;MKHAKVLLILLSLVLLTTAGCSGHHQGRPGGHGEPTFQEVVPEVKQLVEQNVKDPEKATQVQAMVQDIAKEVRKSNQEVRGFHEQLASLNADYNAKPDQFLKILDGLNNTRMESAMKILTMRFKIK
;
A
#
# COMPACT_ATOMS: atom_id res chain seq x y z
N MET A 1 -1.87 29.85 -48.28
CA MET A 1 -1.04 28.65 -47.96
C MET A 1 -0.10 28.83 -46.77
N LYS A 2 0.61 29.97 -46.61
CA LYS A 2 1.53 30.17 -45.46
C LYS A 2 0.82 30.18 -44.11
N HIS A 3 -0.32 30.87 -44.01
CA HIS A 3 -1.11 30.93 -42.77
C HIS A 3 -1.71 29.59 -42.34
N ALA A 4 -2.11 28.74 -43.30
CA ALA A 4 -2.61 27.39 -43.01
C ALA A 4 -1.53 26.48 -42.42
N LYS A 5 -0.27 26.62 -42.88
CA LYS A 5 0.88 25.87 -42.33
C LYS A 5 1.23 26.33 -40.91
N VAL A 6 1.18 27.63 -40.66
CA VAL A 6 1.42 28.20 -39.31
C VAL A 6 0.31 27.79 -38.33
N LEU A 7 -0.94 27.77 -38.79
CA LEU A 7 -2.08 27.32 -37.98
C LEU A 7 -1.95 25.83 -37.61
N LEU A 8 -1.53 24.98 -38.55
CA LEU A 8 -1.32 23.55 -38.31
C LEU A 8 -0.18 23.28 -37.32
N ILE A 9 0.90 24.06 -37.39
CA ILE A 9 2.03 23.97 -36.45
C ILE A 9 1.60 24.43 -35.05
N LEU A 10 0.83 25.52 -34.95
CA LEU A 10 0.31 25.99 -33.65
C LEU A 10 -0.69 25.00 -33.04
N LEU A 11 -1.57 24.41 -33.85
CA LEU A 11 -2.57 23.45 -33.38
C LEU A 11 -1.90 22.17 -32.86
N SER A 12 -0.86 21.69 -33.54
CA SER A 12 -0.09 20.54 -33.07
C SER A 12 0.68 20.84 -31.78
N LEU A 13 1.26 22.04 -31.65
CA LEU A 13 1.95 22.44 -30.42
C LEU A 13 1.00 22.49 -29.20
N VAL A 14 -0.23 22.98 -29.39
CA VAL A 14 -1.26 23.04 -28.34
C VAL A 14 -1.75 21.65 -27.96
N LEU A 15 -1.92 20.74 -28.93
CA LEU A 15 -2.33 19.36 -28.65
C LEU A 15 -1.26 18.61 -27.84
N LEU A 16 0.04 18.79 -28.15
CA LEU A 16 1.12 18.15 -27.40
C LEU A 16 1.21 18.62 -25.94
N THR A 17 0.95 19.90 -25.65
CA THR A 17 0.99 20.40 -24.26
C THR A 17 -0.20 19.94 -23.43
N THR A 18 -1.38 19.77 -24.04
CA THR A 18 -2.56 19.26 -23.32
C THR A 18 -2.55 17.74 -23.08
N ALA A 19 -1.91 16.96 -23.94
CA ALA A 19 -1.78 15.51 -23.76
C ALA A 19 -0.69 15.11 -22.73
N GLY A 20 0.24 16.01 -22.41
CA GLY A 20 1.32 15.77 -21.45
C GLY A 20 0.88 15.72 -19.97
N CYS A 21 -0.32 16.22 -19.65
CA CYS A 21 -0.80 16.28 -18.27
C CYS A 21 -1.65 15.06 -17.85
N SER A 22 -2.05 14.18 -18.76
CA SER A 22 -2.84 12.98 -18.42
C SER A 22 -1.98 11.76 -18.06
N GLY A 23 -0.66 11.83 -18.22
CA GLY A 23 0.25 10.70 -18.02
C GLY A 23 0.68 10.41 -16.57
N HIS A 24 0.32 11.27 -15.60
CA HIS A 24 0.87 11.19 -14.25
C HIS A 24 -0.11 10.72 -13.16
N HIS A 25 -1.31 10.26 -13.53
CA HIS A 25 -2.28 9.67 -12.60
C HIS A 25 -2.40 8.14 -12.73
N GLN A 26 -1.38 7.46 -13.26
CA GLN A 26 -1.21 6.06 -12.90
C GLN A 26 -0.72 6.07 -11.45
N GLY A 27 -1.66 5.91 -10.51
CA GLY A 27 -1.36 5.60 -9.13
C GLY A 27 -0.22 4.60 -9.11
N ARG A 28 0.91 5.04 -8.55
CA ARG A 28 2.15 4.29 -8.47
C ARG A 28 1.80 2.84 -8.10
N PRO A 29 2.09 1.85 -8.97
CA PRO A 29 1.83 0.45 -8.64
C PRO A 29 2.53 0.19 -7.31
N GLY A 30 1.77 -0.14 -6.28
CA GLY A 30 2.33 -0.37 -4.95
C GLY A 30 3.41 -1.44 -5.06
N GLY A 31 4.68 -1.08 -4.80
CA GLY A 31 5.75 -2.07 -4.79
C GLY A 31 7.18 -1.62 -5.04
N HIS A 32 7.46 -0.39 -5.49
CA HIS A 32 8.84 0.02 -5.80
C HIS A 32 9.25 1.32 -5.13
N GLY A 33 9.67 1.26 -3.86
CA GLY A 33 10.49 2.32 -3.29
C GLY A 33 10.67 2.33 -1.78
N GLU A 34 9.76 1.72 -1.01
CA GLU A 34 9.91 1.61 0.44
C GLU A 34 10.21 0.16 0.81
N PRO A 35 11.21 -0.10 1.68
CA PRO A 35 11.52 -1.44 2.12
C PRO A 35 10.29 -2.04 2.79
N THR A 36 9.95 -3.29 2.44
CA THR A 36 8.86 -3.97 3.12
C THR A 36 9.22 -4.14 4.59
N PHE A 37 8.25 -4.15 5.50
CA PHE A 37 8.55 -4.33 6.93
C PHE A 37 9.42 -5.57 7.22
N GLN A 38 9.29 -6.61 6.39
CA GLN A 38 10.12 -7.81 6.44
C GLN A 38 11.62 -7.53 6.23
N GLU A 39 11.97 -6.58 5.37
CA GLU A 39 13.34 -6.19 5.07
C GLU A 39 13.99 -5.43 6.23
N VAL A 40 13.18 -4.83 7.10
CA VAL A 40 13.65 -4.05 8.26
C VAL A 40 13.81 -4.93 9.52
N VAL A 41 13.25 -6.15 9.52
CA VAL A 41 13.36 -7.10 10.66
C VAL A 41 14.81 -7.37 11.10
N PRO A 42 15.79 -7.61 10.19
CA PRO A 42 17.18 -7.83 10.59
C PRO A 42 17.81 -6.63 11.30
N GLU A 43 17.52 -5.41 10.84
CA GLU A 43 18.01 -4.18 11.47
C GLU A 43 17.44 -4.02 12.88
N VAL A 44 16.13 -4.23 13.04
CA VAL A 44 15.48 -4.19 14.36
C VAL A 44 16.05 -5.27 15.28
N LYS A 45 16.32 -6.46 14.76
CA LYS A 45 16.96 -7.54 15.52
C LYS A 45 18.33 -7.11 16.06
N GLN A 46 19.16 -6.51 15.22
CA GLN A 46 20.47 -5.99 15.62
C GLN A 46 20.34 -4.90 16.70
N LEU A 47 19.39 -3.99 16.56
CA LEU A 47 19.13 -2.94 17.56
C LEU A 47 18.70 -3.55 18.91
N VAL A 48 17.88 -4.60 18.90
CA VAL A 48 17.46 -5.30 20.12
C VAL A 48 18.67 -5.94 20.81
N GLU A 49 19.54 -6.62 20.08
CA GLU A 49 20.75 -7.27 20.64
C GLU A 49 21.73 -6.26 21.26
N GLN A 50 21.82 -5.05 20.70
CA GLN A 50 22.70 -4.00 21.23
C GLN A 50 22.14 -3.33 22.50
N ASN A 51 20.82 -3.16 22.56
CA ASN A 51 20.17 -2.27 23.54
C ASN A 51 19.44 -3.01 24.67
N VAL A 52 18.97 -4.24 24.45
CA VAL A 52 18.26 -5.02 25.46
C VAL A 52 19.25 -5.89 26.22
N LYS A 53 19.50 -5.55 27.49
CA LYS A 53 20.50 -6.22 28.34
C LYS A 53 20.05 -7.59 28.86
N ASP A 54 18.75 -7.77 29.02
CA ASP A 54 18.15 -9.03 29.44
C ASP A 54 17.99 -9.95 28.21
N PRO A 55 18.68 -11.12 28.18
CA PRO A 55 18.66 -12.02 27.03
C PRO A 55 17.29 -12.69 26.81
N GLU A 56 16.52 -12.93 27.87
CA GLU A 56 15.17 -13.47 27.73
C GLU A 56 14.23 -12.41 27.14
N LYS A 57 14.31 -11.18 27.64
CA LYS A 57 13.56 -10.05 27.08
C LYS A 57 13.95 -9.77 25.63
N ALA A 58 15.23 -9.83 25.28
CA ALA A 58 15.70 -9.66 23.91
C ALA A 58 15.07 -10.71 22.97
N THR A 59 15.05 -11.97 23.40
CA THR A 59 14.43 -13.07 22.65
C THR A 59 12.94 -12.84 22.45
N GLN A 60 12.22 -12.44 23.50
CA GLN A 60 10.78 -12.14 23.43
C GLN A 60 10.48 -10.98 22.47
N VAL A 61 11.27 -9.90 22.52
CA VAL A 61 11.12 -8.76 21.62
C VAL A 61 11.40 -9.17 20.17
N GLN A 62 12.45 -9.94 19.91
CA GLN A 62 12.73 -10.46 18.56
C GLN A 62 11.58 -11.30 18.01
N ALA A 63 10.99 -12.18 18.82
CA ALA A 63 9.84 -12.98 18.42
C ALA A 63 8.63 -12.07 18.08
N MET A 64 8.32 -11.09 18.93
CA MET A 64 7.22 -10.15 18.67
C MET A 64 7.43 -9.32 17.40
N VAL A 65 8.67 -8.92 17.09
CA VAL A 65 8.99 -8.21 15.83
C VAL A 65 8.73 -9.09 14.62
N GLN A 66 9.06 -10.39 14.69
CA GLN A 66 8.74 -11.34 13.61
C GLN A 66 7.23 -11.53 13.45
N ASP A 67 6.48 -11.61 14.54
CA ASP A 67 5.02 -11.72 14.52
C ASP A 67 4.38 -10.45 13.92
N ILE A 68 4.89 -9.26 14.25
CA ILE A 68 4.47 -8.00 13.62
C ILE A 68 4.72 -8.04 12.11
N ALA A 69 5.91 -8.48 11.68
CA ALA A 69 6.24 -8.56 10.25
C ALA A 69 5.31 -9.51 9.49
N LYS A 70 4.98 -10.65 10.10
CA LYS A 70 4.03 -11.61 9.56
C LYS A 70 2.63 -11.01 9.42
N GLU A 71 2.14 -10.29 10.44
CA GLU A 71 0.83 -9.65 10.40
C GLU A 71 0.78 -8.52 9.35
N VAL A 72 1.83 -7.72 9.20
CA VAL A 72 1.93 -6.70 8.15
C VAL A 72 1.85 -7.34 6.76
N ARG A 73 2.62 -8.41 6.53
CA ARG A 73 2.59 -9.14 5.24
C ARG A 73 1.20 -9.70 4.95
N LYS A 74 0.58 -10.34 5.93
CA LYS A 74 -0.77 -10.89 5.82
C LYS A 74 -1.78 -9.78 5.48
N SER A 75 -1.76 -8.69 6.25
CA SER A 75 -2.67 -7.55 6.04
C SER A 75 -2.53 -6.96 4.64
N ASN A 76 -1.31 -6.79 4.15
CA ASN A 76 -1.07 -6.32 2.78
C ASN A 76 -1.65 -7.25 1.71
N GLN A 77 -1.55 -8.57 1.91
CA GLN A 77 -2.13 -9.56 0.99
C GLN A 77 -3.66 -9.49 0.99
N GLU A 78 -4.28 -9.41 2.18
CA GLU A 78 -5.74 -9.30 2.31
C GLU A 78 -6.26 -8.00 1.71
N VAL A 79 -5.61 -6.86 1.99
CA VAL A 79 -5.92 -5.56 1.40
C VAL A 79 -5.84 -5.59 -0.12
N ARG A 80 -4.81 -6.25 -0.68
CA ARG A 80 -4.71 -6.42 -2.14
C ARG A 80 -5.88 -7.22 -2.71
N GLY A 81 -6.29 -8.30 -2.03
CA GLY A 81 -7.46 -9.09 -2.44
C GLY A 81 -8.76 -8.26 -2.45
N PHE A 82 -8.95 -7.35 -1.50
CA PHE A 82 -10.08 -6.42 -1.53
C PHE A 82 -9.99 -5.42 -2.69
N HIS A 83 -8.80 -4.91 -3.01
CA HIS A 83 -8.60 -4.04 -4.17
C HIS A 83 -8.88 -4.76 -5.49
N GLU A 84 -8.50 -6.03 -5.62
CA GLU A 84 -8.84 -6.86 -6.79
C GLU A 84 -10.35 -7.06 -6.93
N GLN A 85 -11.05 -7.31 -5.81
CA GLN A 85 -12.52 -7.39 -5.80
C GLN A 85 -13.18 -6.08 -6.20
N LEU A 86 -12.70 -4.94 -5.68
CA LEU A 86 -13.19 -3.61 -6.08
C LEU A 86 -12.96 -3.35 -7.57
N ALA A 87 -11.78 -3.70 -8.09
CA ALA A 87 -11.46 -3.54 -9.50
C ALA A 87 -12.39 -4.39 -10.39
N SER A 88 -12.64 -5.64 -10.01
CA SER A 88 -13.58 -6.52 -10.71
C SER A 88 -15.01 -5.98 -10.65
N LEU A 89 -15.47 -5.49 -9.50
CA LEU A 89 -16.82 -4.97 -9.35
C LEU A 89 -17.02 -3.65 -10.11
N ASN A 90 -15.99 -2.80 -10.15
CA ASN A 90 -16.00 -1.54 -10.89
C ASN A 90 -16.07 -1.74 -12.43
N ALA A 91 -15.72 -2.93 -12.92
CA ALA A 91 -15.87 -3.29 -14.32
C ALA A 91 -17.29 -3.78 -14.68
N ASP A 92 -18.15 -4.04 -13.70
CA ASP A 92 -19.53 -4.50 -13.92
C ASP A 92 -20.53 -3.34 -13.84
N TYR A 93 -21.15 -2.99 -14.97
CA TYR A 93 -22.17 -1.93 -15.06
C TYR A 93 -23.48 -2.27 -14.35
N ASN A 94 -23.70 -3.53 -13.97
CA ASN A 94 -24.87 -3.95 -13.20
C ASN A 94 -24.60 -3.98 -11.69
N ALA A 95 -23.38 -3.67 -11.26
CA ALA A 95 -23.00 -3.68 -9.86
C ALA A 95 -23.86 -2.67 -9.06
N LYS A 96 -24.43 -3.15 -7.96
CA LYS A 96 -25.23 -2.33 -7.05
C LYS A 96 -24.35 -1.65 -5.99
N PRO A 97 -24.72 -0.46 -5.51
CA PRO A 97 -23.97 0.25 -4.47
C PRO A 97 -23.65 -0.60 -3.24
N ASP A 98 -24.59 -1.43 -2.78
CA ASP A 98 -24.41 -2.29 -1.60
C ASP A 98 -23.27 -3.32 -1.75
N GLN A 99 -22.97 -3.74 -2.99
CA GLN A 99 -21.86 -4.66 -3.26
C GLN A 99 -20.51 -3.97 -3.03
N PHE A 100 -20.40 -2.68 -3.39
CA PHE A 100 -19.20 -1.89 -3.11
C PHE A 100 -19.04 -1.66 -1.61
N LEU A 101 -20.12 -1.29 -0.93
CA LEU A 101 -20.11 -1.06 0.52
C LEU A 101 -19.65 -2.31 1.27
N LYS A 102 -20.15 -3.49 0.90
CA LYS A 102 -19.73 -4.75 1.51
C LYS A 102 -18.21 -5.01 1.39
N ILE A 103 -17.61 -4.70 0.24
CA ILE A 103 -16.17 -4.87 0.03
C ILE A 103 -15.38 -3.83 0.84
N LEU A 104 -15.84 -2.58 0.86
CA LEU A 104 -15.19 -1.50 1.63
C LEU A 104 -15.27 -1.74 3.15
N ASP A 105 -16.42 -2.21 3.65
CA ASP A 105 -16.58 -2.58 5.05
C ASP A 105 -15.67 -3.75 5.44
N GLY A 106 -15.58 -4.77 4.58
CA GLY A 106 -14.64 -5.87 4.76
C GLY A 106 -13.19 -5.37 4.84
N LEU A 107 -12.79 -4.55 3.88
CA LEU A 107 -11.45 -3.93 3.83
C LEU A 107 -11.15 -3.13 5.12
N ASN A 108 -12.08 -2.29 5.55
CA ASN A 108 -11.91 -1.44 6.73
C ASN A 108 -11.78 -2.28 8.01
N ASN A 109 -12.64 -3.30 8.17
CA ASN A 109 -12.60 -4.19 9.32
C ASN A 109 -11.30 -5.00 9.37
N THR A 110 -10.84 -5.55 8.25
CA THR A 110 -9.57 -6.27 8.18
C THR A 110 -8.38 -5.37 8.53
N ARG A 111 -8.35 -4.13 8.01
CA ARG A 111 -7.29 -3.16 8.37
C ARG A 111 -7.29 -2.85 9.87
N MET A 112 -8.48 -2.64 10.44
CA MET A 112 -8.62 -2.37 11.88
C MET A 112 -8.15 -3.56 12.73
N GLU A 113 -8.52 -4.79 12.36
CA GLU A 113 -8.12 -6.00 13.07
C GLU A 113 -6.60 -6.17 13.08
N SER A 114 -5.94 -6.05 11.92
CA SER A 114 -4.48 -6.15 11.83
C SER A 114 -3.77 -5.03 12.61
N ALA A 115 -4.26 -3.80 12.52
CA ALA A 115 -3.71 -2.67 13.28
C ALA A 115 -3.79 -2.92 14.80
N MET A 116 -4.92 -3.44 15.29
CA MET A 116 -5.09 -3.78 16.69
C MET A 116 -4.13 -4.87 17.16
N LYS A 117 -3.89 -5.91 16.35
CA LYS A 117 -2.91 -6.96 16.66
C LYS A 117 -1.49 -6.39 16.74
N ILE A 118 -1.09 -5.57 15.78
CA ILE A 118 0.23 -4.93 15.76
C ILE A 118 0.43 -4.03 16.98
N LEU A 119 -0.57 -3.19 17.30
CA LEU A 119 -0.53 -2.33 18.48
C LEU A 119 -0.43 -3.14 19.77
N THR A 120 -1.18 -4.23 19.88
CA THR A 120 -1.13 -5.13 21.04
C THR A 120 0.25 -5.73 21.22
N MET A 121 0.87 -6.22 20.15
CA MET A 121 2.26 -6.73 20.19
C MET A 121 3.24 -5.64 20.60
N ARG A 122 3.12 -4.43 20.03
CA ARG A 122 3.93 -3.27 20.41
C ARG A 122 3.83 -2.96 21.90
N PHE A 123 2.63 -3.01 22.50
CA PHE A 123 2.46 -2.73 23.93
C PHE A 123 3.09 -3.80 24.84
N LYS A 124 3.28 -5.03 24.35
CA LYS A 124 3.96 -6.10 25.08
C LYS A 124 5.49 -5.97 25.07
N ILE A 125 6.06 -5.19 24.14
CA ILE A 125 7.53 -4.97 24.01
C ILE A 125 8.12 -4.08 25.14
N LYS A 126 7.30 -3.62 26.11
CA LYS A 126 7.73 -2.74 27.21
C LYS A 126 8.87 -3.32 28.06
#